data_AF-A0A117QAG0-F1
#
_entry.id   AF-A0A117QAG0-F1
#
_cell.length_a   1.000
_cell.length_b   1.000
_cell.length_c   1.000
_cell.angle_alpha   90.00
_cell.angle_beta   90.00
_cell.angle_gamma   90.00
#
_symmetry.space_group_name_H-M   'P 1'
#
loop_
_entity.id
_entity.type
_entity.pdbx_description
1 polymer ?
#
loop_
_entity_poly.entity_id
_entity_poly.type
_entity_poly.pdbx_seq_one_letter_code
_entity_poly.pdbx_strand_id
1 'polypeptide(L)' 'MHCSGTMRSIAEIAGLLQQPAQIVKVLVGDLLDCDALELANPVSFAREIVDKELLEALLEGLQKL' A
#
# COMPACT_ATOMS: atom_id res chain seq x y z
N MET A 1 15.31 -1.79 -14.97
CA MET A 1 14.57 -2.52 -13.92
C MET A 1 13.09 -2.30 -14.19
N HIS A 2 12.29 -3.36 -14.33
CA HIS A 2 10.85 -3.22 -14.56
C HIS A 2 10.12 -3.55 -13.27
N CYS A 3 9.45 -2.56 -12.68
CA CYS A 3 8.45 -2.80 -11.65
C CYS A 3 7.35 -3.72 -12.24
N SER A 4 6.81 -4.67 -11.46
CA SER A 4 5.98 -5.80 -11.94
C SER A 4 4.62 -5.43 -12.57
N GLY A 5 4.40 -4.17 -12.97
CA GLY A 5 3.15 -3.66 -13.53
C GLY A 5 2.00 -3.55 -12.52
N THR A 6 2.13 -4.17 -11.35
CA THR A 6 1.16 -4.12 -10.25
C THR A 6 1.61 -3.13 -9.18
N MET A 7 0.74 -2.17 -8.84
CA MET A 7 0.98 -1.26 -7.73
C MET A 7 0.98 -2.05 -6.42
N ARG A 8 1.93 -1.78 -5.54
CA ARG A 8 1.93 -2.30 -4.17
C ARG A 8 1.86 -1.15 -3.17
N SER A 9 1.02 -1.33 -2.17
CA SER A 9 0.97 -0.44 -1.02
C SER A 9 2.24 -0.58 -0.16
N ILE A 10 2.53 0.45 0.63
CA ILE A 10 3.60 0.40 1.65
C ILE A 10 3.40 -0.78 2.62
N ALA A 11 2.16 -1.12 2.95
CA ALA A 11 1.85 -2.24 3.84
C ALA A 11 2.23 -3.60 3.23
N GLU A 12 1.96 -3.81 1.94
CA GLU A 12 2.38 -5.04 1.25
C GLU A 12 3.90 -5.15 1.18
N ILE A 13 4.60 -4.05 0.87
CA ILE A 13 6.07 -4.03 0.82
C ILE A 13 6.63 -4.32 2.23
N ALA A 14 6.04 -3.74 3.27
CA ALA A 14 6.41 -3.99 4.66
C ALA A 14 6.23 -5.46 5.06
N GLY A 15 5.11 -6.07 4.67
CA GLY A 15 4.86 -7.50 4.87
C GLY A 15 5.89 -8.39 4.16
N LEU A 16 6.23 -8.06 2.91
CA LEU A 16 7.22 -8.79 2.12
C LEU A 16 8.63 -8.68 2.71
N LEU A 17 9.03 -7.50 3.19
CA LEU A 17 10.34 -7.26 3.80
C LEU A 17 10.42 -7.70 5.27
N GLN A 18 9.29 -8.11 5.86
CA GLN A 18 9.16 -8.40 7.29
C GLN A 18 9.67 -7.24 8.16
N GLN A 19 9.33 -6.00 7.77
CA GLN A 19 9.70 -4.79 8.49
C GLN A 19 8.44 -4.02 8.93
N PRO A 20 8.50 -3.23 10.01
CA PRO A 20 7.45 -2.26 10.33
C PRO A 20 7.22 -1.29 9.18
N ALA A 21 5.95 -0.97 8.90
CA ALA A 21 5.57 -0.07 7.81
C ALA A 21 6.26 1.31 7.90
N GLN A 22 6.55 1.79 9.11
CA GLN A 22 7.26 3.05 9.32
C GLN A 22 8.69 3.03 8.77
N ILE A 23 9.40 1.90 8.92
CA ILE A 23 10.76 1.75 8.39
C ILE A 23 10.72 1.77 6.86
N VAL A 24 9.76 1.06 6.26
CA VAL A 24 9.60 1.02 4.81
C VAL A 24 9.26 2.40 4.25
N LYS A 25 8.46 3.21 4.95
CA LYS A 25 8.20 4.60 4.52
C LYS A 25 9.46 5.45 4.49
N VAL A 26 10.30 5.36 5.51
CA VAL A 26 11.57 6.10 5.56
C VAL A 26 12.47 5.67 4.41
N LEU A 27 12.65 4.36 4.22
CA LEU A 27 13.46 3.83 3.12
C LEU A 27 12.95 4.27 1.74
N VAL A 28 11.63 4.24 1.52
CA VAL A 28 11.04 4.73 0.26
C VAL A 28 11.25 6.24 0.11
N GLY A 29 11.16 7.01 1.19
CA GLY A 29 11.51 8.44 1.20
C GLY A 29 12.95 8.68 0.79
N ASP A 30 13.90 7.98 1.43
CA ASP A 30 15.33 8.09 1.10
C ASP A 30 15.60 7.76 -0.38
N LEU A 31 14.88 6.78 -0.93
CA LEU A 31 14.99 6.38 -2.34
C LEU A 31 14.36 7.40 -3.31
N LEU A 32 13.30 8.10 -2.89
CA LEU A 32 12.74 9.22 -3.66
C LEU A 32 13.69 10.42 -3.62
N ASP A 33 14.24 10.73 -2.45
CA ASP A 33 15.14 11.88 -2.24
C ASP A 33 16.46 11.75 -3.00
N CYS A 34 16.92 10.51 -3.26
CA CYS A 34 18.10 10.26 -4.09
C CYS A 34 17.79 9.95 -5.56
N ASP A 35 16.57 10.25 -6.01
CA ASP A 35 16.10 10.05 -7.38
C ASP A 35 16.20 8.58 -7.87
N ALA A 36 16.26 7.62 -6.95
CA ALA A 36 16.26 6.19 -7.26
C ALA A 36 14.85 5.66 -7.56
N LEU A 37 13.82 6.38 -7.13
CA LEU A 37 12.41 6.13 -7.43
C LEU A 37 11.76 7.37 -8.05
N GLU A 38 10.81 7.14 -8.93
CA GLU A 38 9.92 8.18 -9.46
C GLU A 38 8.50 7.96 -8.96
N LEU A 39 7.81 9.05 -8.63
CA LEU A 39 6.39 9.01 -8.35
C LEU A 39 5.65 8.73 -9.67
N ALA A 40 5.19 7.49 -9.84
CA ALA A 40 4.24 7.19 -10.89
C ALA A 40 2.95 7.97 -10.60
N ASN A 41 2.58 8.89 -11.49
CA ASN A 41 1.30 9.61 -11.40
C ASN A 41 0.19 8.56 -11.31
N PRO A 42 -0.56 8.46 -10.19
CA PRO A 42 -1.62 7.49 -10.10
C PRO A 42 -2.71 7.91 -11.07
N VAL A 43 -2.77 7.25 -12.23
CA VAL A 43 -4.02 7.17 -12.98
C VAL A 43 -5.04 6.69 -11.96
N SER A 44 -6.08 7.48 -11.77
CA SER A 44 -7.04 7.38 -10.67
C SER A 44 -7.69 5.99 -10.58
N PHE A 45 -7.02 5.03 -9.93
CA PHE A 45 -7.56 3.71 -9.58
C PHE A 45 -8.38 3.74 -8.28
N ALA A 46 -8.46 4.90 -7.61
CA ALA A 46 -9.20 5.08 -6.36
C ALA A 46 -10.73 4.87 -6.46
N ARG A 47 -11.26 4.48 -7.64
CA ARG A 47 -12.68 4.22 -7.86
C ARG A 47 -13.02 2.74 -8.06
N GLU A 48 -12.06 1.84 -8.26
CA GLU A 48 -12.39 0.43 -8.43
C GLU A 48 -12.36 -0.36 -7.11
N ILE A 49 -13.57 -0.46 -6.55
CA ILE A 49 -14.10 -1.59 -5.77
C ILE A 49 -13.52 -1.73 -4.35
N VAL A 50 -13.91 -0.80 -3.46
CA VAL A 50 -14.13 -1.19 -2.06
C VAL A 50 -15.56 -1.71 -1.97
N ASP A 51 -15.70 -3.03 -1.81
CA ASP A 51 -16.99 -3.66 -1.49
C ASP A 51 -17.37 -3.22 -0.07
N LYS A 52 -18.23 -2.21 -0.02
CA LYS A 52 -18.62 -1.51 1.20
C LYS A 52 -19.36 -2.47 2.12
N GLU A 53 -20.19 -3.32 1.54
CA GLU A 53 -21.00 -4.31 2.23
C GLU A 53 -20.10 -5.33 2.96
N LEU A 54 -19.03 -5.78 2.31
CA LEU A 54 -18.03 -6.64 2.96
C LEU A 54 -17.32 -5.93 4.13
N LEU A 55 -16.95 -4.67 3.95
CA LEU A 55 -16.25 -3.90 4.99
C LEU A 55 -17.14 -3.67 6.22
N GLU A 56 -18.42 -3.36 6.01
CA GLU A 56 -19.39 -3.19 7.09
C GLU A 56 -19.62 -4.50 7.85
N ALA A 57 -19.74 -5.64 7.14
CA ALA A 57 -19.89 -6.95 7.75
C ALA A 57 -18.66 -7.36 8.59
N LEU A 58 -17.46 -7.07 8.10
CA LEU A 58 -16.22 -7.31 8.85
C LEU A 58 -16.14 -6.46 10.12
N LEU A 59 -16.48 -5.18 10.03
CA LEU A 59 -16.44 -4.26 11.18
C LEU A 59 -17.42 -4.71 12.28
N GLU A 60 -18.63 -5.11 11.90
CA GLU A 60 -19.62 -5.64 12.83
C GLU A 60 -19.14 -6.93 13.51
N GLY A 61 -18.51 -7.83 12.75
CA GLY A 61 -17.95 -9.07 13.30
C GLY A 61 -16.85 -8.82 14.33
N LEU A 62 -15.93 -7.88 14.04
CA LEU A 62 -14.82 -7.55 14.95
C LEU A 62 -15.28 -6.87 16.25
N GLN A 63 -16.37 -6.11 16.23
CA GLN A 63 -16.91 -5.44 17.42
C GLN A 63 -17.64 -6.39 18.39
N LYS A 64 -17.99 -7.59 17.93
CA LYS A 64 -18.70 -8.61 18.72
C LYS A 64 -17.77 -9.65 19.36
N LEU A 65 -16.46 -9.50 19.17
CA LEU A 65 -15.40 -10.27 19.84
C LEU A 65 -14.96 -9.57 21.12
#